data_AF-A0A7C3EYD1-F1
#
_entry.id   AF-A0A7C3EYD1-F1
#
_cell.length_a   1.000
_cell.length_b   1.000
_cell.length_c   1.000
_cell.angle_alpha   90.00
_cell.angle_beta   90.00
_cell.angle_gamma   90.00
#
_symmetry.space_group_name_H-M   'P 1'
#
loop_
_entity.id
_entity.type
_entity.pdbx_description
1 polymer ?
#
loop_
_entity_poly.entity_id
_entity_poly.type
_entity_poly.pdbx_seq_one_letter_code
_entity_poly.pdbx_strand_id
1 'polypeptide(L)' 'MGYKHDSVPHAEKVYVLGNVHTNTIEGFWSNCKNGIKGVYHSVSAKYLQNYLDEYAFRYNNRNQVSPMFYLFLDQAVL' A
#
# COMPACT_ATOMS: atom_id res chain seq x y z
N MET A 1 2.10 -16.77 19.72
CA MET A 1 0.73 -16.21 19.81
C MET A 1 0.33 -15.81 18.40
N GLY A 2 -0.66 -16.50 17.80
CA GLY A 2 -1.00 -16.35 16.39
C GLY A 2 -1.86 -15.11 16.11
N TYR A 3 -1.79 -14.60 14.89
CA TYR A 3 -2.67 -13.53 14.42
C TYR A 3 -4.12 -14.03 14.32
N LYS A 4 -5.09 -13.20 14.70
CA LYS A 4 -6.52 -13.50 14.49
C LYS A 4 -6.83 -13.28 13.00
N HIS A 5 -7.24 -14.34 12.31
CA HIS A 5 -7.69 -14.28 10.93
C HIS A 5 -9.22 -14.30 10.87
N ASP A 6 -9.81 -13.31 10.21
CA ASP A 6 -11.24 -13.22 9.93
C ASP A 6 -11.49 -13.34 8.41
N SER A 7 -12.74 -13.57 7.98
CA SER A 7 -13.10 -13.75 6.57
C SER A 7 -14.49 -13.20 6.27
N VAL A 8 -14.72 -12.84 5.00
CA VAL A 8 -15.99 -12.29 4.52
C VAL A 8 -16.61 -13.21 3.45
N PRO A 9 -17.87 -13.64 3.59
CA PRO A 9 -18.52 -14.56 2.65
C PRO A 9 -18.98 -13.81 1.39
N HIS A 10 -18.09 -13.69 0.41
CA HIS A 10 -18.39 -13.04 -0.87
C HIS A 10 -19.46 -13.78 -1.69
N ALA A 11 -19.63 -15.10 -1.47
CA ALA A 11 -20.66 -15.91 -2.11
C ALA A 11 -22.08 -15.43 -1.77
N GLU A 12 -22.26 -14.86 -0.57
CA GLU A 12 -23.54 -14.31 -0.10
C GLU A 12 -23.70 -12.83 -0.47
N LYS A 13 -22.83 -12.31 -1.35
CA LYS A 13 -22.77 -10.88 -1.73
C LYS A 13 -22.49 -9.96 -0.53
N VAL A 14 -21.79 -10.47 0.49
CA VAL A 14 -21.26 -9.67 1.59
C VAL A 14 -19.80 -9.33 1.28
N TYR A 15 -19.47 -8.03 1.29
CA TYR A 15 -18.12 -7.53 0.93
C TYR A 15 -17.42 -6.81 2.08
N VAL A 16 -18.17 -6.39 3.11
CA VAL A 16 -17.64 -5.67 4.28
C VAL A 16 -18.37 -6.16 5.54
N LEU A 17 -17.60 -6.54 6.55
CA LEU A 17 -18.10 -6.86 7.90
C LEU A 17 -17.33 -6.03 8.93
N GLY A 18 -17.83 -4.83 9.24
CA GLY A 18 -17.10 -3.88 10.09
C GLY A 18 -15.72 -3.56 9.52
N ASN A 19 -14.66 -3.83 10.29
CA ASN A 19 -13.26 -3.64 9.86
C ASN A 19 -12.69 -4.85 9.09
N VAL A 20 -13.48 -5.90 8.88
CA VAL A 20 -13.07 -7.08 8.11
C VAL A 20 -13.46 -6.84 6.65
N HIS A 21 -12.47 -6.44 5.84
CA HIS A 21 -12.60 -6.26 4.39
C HIS A 21 -11.21 -6.23 3.72
N THR A 22 -11.16 -6.45 2.41
CA THR A 22 -9.92 -6.40 1.61
C THR A 22 -9.69 -5.06 0.90
N ASN A 23 -10.67 -4.14 0.95
CA ASN A 23 -10.64 -2.88 0.20
C ASN A 23 -9.37 -2.03 0.41
N THR A 24 -8.80 -2.03 1.63
CA THR A 24 -7.57 -1.28 1.91
C THR A 24 -6.39 -1.81 1.09
N ILE A 25 -6.16 -3.13 1.15
CA ILE A 25 -5.02 -3.76 0.44
C ILE A 25 -5.24 -3.75 -1.08
N GLU A 26 -6.49 -3.88 -1.53
CA GLU A 26 -6.83 -3.74 -2.96
C GLU A 26 -6.55 -2.32 -3.46
N GLY A 27 -6.92 -1.30 -2.69
CA GLY A 27 -6.60 0.10 -2.99
C GLY A 27 -5.09 0.36 -3.07
N PHE A 28 -4.31 -0.22 -2.16
CA PHE A 28 -2.85 -0.17 -2.21
C PHE A 28 -2.31 -0.76 -3.53
N TRP A 29 -2.78 -1.95 -3.91
CA TRP A 29 -2.33 -2.60 -5.14
C TRP A 29 -2.75 -1.85 -6.41
N SER A 30 -3.92 -1.22 -6.41
CA SER A 30 -4.34 -0.34 -7.50
C SER A 30 -3.35 0.81 -7.70
N ASN A 31 -2.97 1.50 -6.62
CA ASN A 31 -2.01 2.61 -6.68
C ASN A 31 -0.62 2.13 -7.13
N CYS A 32 -0.12 1.03 -6.57
CA CYS A 32 1.20 0.49 -6.90
C CYS A 32 1.29 0.09 -8.38
N LYS A 33 0.32 -0.67 -8.90
CA LYS A 33 0.33 -1.14 -10.31
C LYS A 33 0.20 0.01 -11.30
N ASN A 34 -0.70 0.97 -11.03
CA ASN A 34 -0.87 2.15 -11.89
C ASN A 34 0.38 3.03 -11.86
N GLY A 35 1.00 3.18 -10.69
CA GLY A 35 2.25 3.89 -10.52
C GLY A 35 3.41 3.25 -11.26
N ILE A 36 3.57 1.92 -11.18
CA ILE A 36 4.56 1.16 -11.95
C ILE A 36 4.39 1.41 -13.45
N LYS A 37 3.15 1.35 -13.94
CA LYS A 37 2.81 1.53 -15.36
C LYS A 37 3.02 2.98 -15.85
N GLY A 38 2.74 3.97 -15.00
CA GLY A 38 2.69 5.38 -15.40
C GLY A 38 3.98 6.17 -15.15
N VAL A 39 4.72 5.84 -14.09
CA VAL A 39 5.89 6.64 -13.65
C VAL A 39 7.20 6.10 -14.19
N TYR A 40 7.34 4.78 -14.31
CA TYR A 40 8.61 4.15 -14.68
C TYR A 40 8.57 3.65 -16.12
N HIS A 41 9.64 3.89 -16.87
CA HIS A 41 9.78 3.39 -18.24
C HIS A 41 9.99 1.86 -18.28
N SER A 42 10.72 1.33 -17.29
CA SER A 42 10.96 -0.10 -17.10
C SER A 42 11.25 -0.38 -15.64
N VAL A 43 10.86 -1.57 -15.18
CA VAL A 43 11.10 -2.07 -13.81
C VAL A 43 11.94 -3.33 -13.87
N SER A 44 12.96 -3.40 -13.02
CA SER A 44 13.80 -4.59 -12.87
C SER A 44 13.40 -5.36 -11.62
N ALA A 45 13.37 -6.70 -11.72
CA ALA A 45 13.15 -7.58 -10.58
C ALA A 45 14.14 -7.32 -9.43
N LYS A 46 15.36 -6.88 -9.74
CA LYS A 46 16.39 -6.54 -8.75
C LYS A 46 15.94 -5.46 -7.76
N TYR A 47 15.10 -4.52 -8.20
CA TYR A 47 14.67 -3.37 -7.39
C TYR A 47 13.19 -3.46 -7.00
N LEU A 48 12.55 -4.62 -7.16
CA LEU A 48 11.12 -4.79 -6.90
C LEU A 48 10.74 -4.39 -5.47
N GLN A 49 11.59 -4.77 -4.50
CA GLN A 49 11.39 -4.40 -3.10
C GLN A 49 11.40 -2.88 -2.92
N ASN A 50 12.36 -2.16 -3.50
CA ASN A 50 12.46 -0.71 -3.38
C ASN A 50 11.22 0.01 -3.93
N TYR A 51 10.65 -0.46 -5.05
CA TYR A 51 9.40 0.10 -5.55
C TYR A 51 8.24 -0.14 -4.56
N LEU A 52 8.13 -1.35 -4.00
CA LEU A 52 7.10 -1.65 -3.02
C LEU A 52 7.25 -0.82 -1.74
N ASP A 53 8.48 -0.64 -1.26
CA ASP A 53 8.78 0.17 -0.08
C ASP A 53 8.38 1.64 -0.30
N GLU A 54 8.67 2.19 -1.50
CA GLU A 54 8.25 3.53 -1.89
C GLU A 54 6.71 3.67 -1.86
N TYR A 55 5.98 2.76 -2.49
CA TYR A 55 4.52 2.81 -2.51
C TYR A 55 3.91 2.56 -1.13
N ALA A 56 4.51 1.70 -0.31
CA ALA A 56 4.08 1.47 1.07
C ALA A 56 4.24 2.73 1.91
N PHE A 57 5.41 3.37 1.83
CA PHE A 57 5.67 4.66 2.48
C PHE A 57 4.66 5.72 2.05
N ARG A 58 4.44 5.89 0.74
CA ARG A 58 3.49 6.85 0.21
C ARG A 58 2.06 6.57 0.67
N TYR A 59 1.62 5.30 0.64
CA TYR A 59 0.26 4.92 1.00
C TYR A 59 -0.02 5.13 2.49
N ASN A 60 0.95 4.81 3.36
CA ASN A 60 0.84 5.00 4.80
C ASN A 60 0.86 6.48 5.19
N ASN A 61 1.57 7.31 4.44
CA ASN A 61 1.68 8.75 4.68
C ASN A 61 0.74 9.60 3.82
N ARG A 62 -0.25 9.01 3.13
CA ARG A 62 -1.11 9.72 2.16
C ARG A 62 -1.95 10.88 2.74
N ASN A 63 -2.15 10.90 4.06
CA ASN A 63 -2.90 11.93 4.75
C ASN A 63 -1.99 12.99 5.40
N GLN A 64 -0.68 12.89 5.22
CA GLN A 64 0.28 13.84 5.77
C GLN A 64 0.24 15.16 5.01
N VAL A 65 0.34 16.27 5.74
CA VAL A 65 0.34 17.62 5.16
C VAL A 65 1.73 17.99 4.64
N SER A 66 2.78 17.46 5.27
CA SER A 66 4.16 17.72 4.86
C SER A 66 4.44 17.09 3.49
N PRO A 67 5.19 17.77 2.60
CA PRO A 67 5.63 17.16 1.35
C PRO A 67 6.43 15.88 1.60
N MET A 68 6.12 14.83 0.81
CA MET A 68 6.68 13.48 0.98
C MET A 68 8.20 13.43 1.08
N PHE A 69 8.91 14.29 0.33
CA PHE A 69 10.36 14.35 0.36
C PHE A 69 10.90 14.77 1.74
N TYR A 70 10.32 15.82 2.34
CA TYR A 70 10.75 16.27 3.66
C TYR A 70 10.38 15.27 4.76
N LEU A 71 9.21 14.63 4.63
CA LEU A 71 8.79 13.58 5.56
C LEU A 71 9.71 12.36 5.49
N PHE A 72 10.18 11.99 4.30
CA PHE A 72 11.14 10.91 4.13
C PHE A 72 12.49 11.22 4.78
N LEU A 73 12.99 12.44 4.60
CA LEU A 73 14.25 12.87 5.22
C LEU A 73 14.18 12.85 6.75
N ASP A 74 13.08 13.33 7.33
CA ASP A 74 12.88 13.34 8.79
C ASP A 74 12.96 11.93 9.39
N GLN A 75 12.40 10.93 8.69
CA GLN A 75 12.45 9.53 9.13
C GLN A 75 13.80 8.83 8.88
N ALA A 76 14.61 9.34 7.94
CA ALA A 76 15.91 8.74 7.60
C ALA A 76 17.06 9.21 8.50
N VAL A 77 16.84 10.28 9.29
CA VAL A 77 17.86 10.92 10.14
C VAL A 77 17.86 10.36 11.58
N LEU A 78 16.91 9.49 11.92
CA LEU A 78 16.81 8.78 13.21
C LEU A 78 17.34 7.35 13.10
#